data_AF-S7X9E1-F1
#
_entry.id   AF-S7X9E1-F1
#
_cell.length_a   1.000
_cell.length_b   1.000
_cell.length_c   1.000
_cell.angle_alpha   90.00
_cell.angle_beta   90.00
_cell.angle_gamma   90.00
#
_symmetry.space_group_name_H-M   'P 1'
#
loop_
_entity.id
_entity.type
_entity.pdbx_description
1 polymer ?
#
loop_
_entity_poly.entity_id
_entity_poly.type
_entity_poly.pdbx_seq_one_letter_code
_entity_poly.pdbx_strand_id
1 'polypeptide(L)' 'MTTVMRLLEGPIAMVPCVSLNFYEKCDDCLDEDACAVNKLMLKVRDNTLEIFRNTTLADLSN' A
#
# COMPACT_ATOMS: atom_id res chain seq x y z
N MET A 1 -0.98 -2.20 -13.59
CA MET A 1 -0.09 -3.10 -12.82
C MET A 1 -0.69 -3.55 -11.47
N THR A 2 -1.48 -2.71 -10.78
CA THR A 2 -2.02 -2.97 -9.43
C THR A 2 -2.65 -4.36 -9.19
N THR A 3 -3.45 -4.88 -10.11
CA THR A 3 -4.09 -6.21 -9.97
C THR A 3 -3.07 -7.34 -9.95
N VAL A 4 -2.05 -7.28 -10.81
CA VAL A 4 -0.98 -8.27 -10.88
C VAL A 4 -0.16 -8.23 -9.59
N MET A 5 0.21 -7.02 -9.14
CA MET A 5 0.96 -6.85 -7.91
C MET A 5 0.20 -7.41 -6.70
N ARG A 6 -1.13 -7.22 -6.66
CA ARG A 6 -1.97 -7.79 -5.60
C ARG A 6 -2.03 -9.31 -5.60
N LEU A 7 -1.97 -9.92 -6.78
CA LEU A 7 -1.99 -11.37 -6.91
C LEU A 7 -0.66 -12.00 -6.48
N LEU A 8 0.46 -11.32 -6.74
CA LEU A 8 1.81 -11.82 -6.47
C LEU A 8 2.29 -11.51 -5.05
N GLU A 9 2.24 -10.25 -4.63
CA GLU A 9 2.80 -9.78 -3.35
C GLU A 9 1.72 -9.50 -2.29
N GLY A 10 0.45 -9.60 -2.67
CA GLY A 10 -0.66 -9.35 -1.75
C GLY A 10 -1.00 -7.85 -1.62
N PRO A 11 -1.45 -7.39 -0.45
CA PRO A 11 -1.89 -6.01 -0.29
C PRO A 11 -0.78 -5.02 -0.65
N ILE A 12 -1.09 -4.02 -1.49
CA ILE A 12 -0.18 -2.90 -1.77
C ILE A 12 -0.25 -1.95 -0.58
N ALA A 13 0.30 -2.38 0.55
CA ALA A 13 0.36 -1.66 1.81
C ALA A 13 1.53 -2.25 2.63
N MET A 14 2.47 -1.41 3.05
CA MET A 14 3.68 -1.85 3.76
C MET A 14 3.40 -2.24 5.22
N VAL A 15 2.25 -1.83 5.77
CA VAL A 15 1.77 -2.21 7.10
C VAL A 15 0.27 -2.50 7.04
N PRO A 16 -0.24 -3.42 7.88
CA PRO A 16 -1.65 -3.80 7.88
C PRO A 16 -2.60 -2.63 8.17
N CYS A 17 -2.18 -1.71 9.05
CA CYS A 17 -2.98 -0.56 9.47
C CYS A 17 -3.15 0.53 8.40
N VAL A 18 -2.49 0.38 7.25
CA VAL A 18 -2.73 1.23 6.07
C VAL A 18 -3.30 0.45 4.90
N SER A 19 -3.68 -0.81 5.07
CA SER A 19 -4.31 -1.57 3.97
C SER A 19 -5.74 -1.08 3.72
N LEU A 20 -6.11 -0.91 2.44
CA LEU A 20 -7.47 -0.54 2.05
C LEU A 20 -8.43 -1.75 2.04
N ASN A 21 -7.90 -2.94 1.78
CA ASN A 21 -8.71 -4.15 1.60
C ASN A 21 -8.62 -5.12 2.77
N PHE A 22 -7.55 -5.05 3.55
CA PHE A 22 -7.24 -5.96 4.65
C PHE A 22 -6.70 -5.16 5.82
N TYR A 23 -7.51 -4.21 6.28
CA TYR A 23 -7.15 -3.36 7.42
C TYR A 23 -7.01 -4.20 8.68
N GLU A 24 -5.89 -4.04 9.38
CA GLU A 24 -5.66 -4.62 10.69
C GLU A 24 -4.78 -3.68 11.53
N LYS A 25 -5.12 -3.55 12.81
CA LYS A 25 -4.37 -2.68 13.72
C LYS A 25 -2.95 -3.23 13.89
N CYS A 26 -1.96 -2.35 13.77
CA CYS A 26 -0.57 -2.75 13.95
C CYS A 26 -0.24 -2.89 15.45
N ASP A 27 0.59 -3.87 15.82
CA ASP A 27 1.00 -4.06 17.23
C ASP A 27 1.78 -2.85 17.79
N ASP A 28 2.46 -2.11 16.90
CA ASP A 28 3.22 -0.89 17.25
C ASP A 28 2.32 0.36 17.41
N CYS A 29 1.03 0.25 17.09
CA CYS A 29 0.10 1.37 17.08
C CYS A 29 -0.63 1.45 18.43
N LEU A 30 -0.10 2.23 19.38
CA LEU A 30 -0.82 2.53 20.63
C LEU A 30 -2.12 3.32 20.33
N ASP A 31 -1.99 4.41 19.58
CA ASP A 31 -3.07 5.26 19.09
C ASP A 31 -2.86 5.56 17.60
N GLU A 32 -3.85 5.20 16.77
CA GLU A 32 -3.77 5.31 15.31
C GLU A 32 -3.86 6.77 14.84
N ASP A 33 -4.61 7.62 15.55
CA ASP A 33 -4.77 9.04 15.22
C ASP A 33 -3.49 9.84 15.52
N ALA A 34 -2.74 9.40 16.53
CA ALA A 34 -1.45 9.96 16.90
C ALA A 34 -0.26 9.30 16.17
N CYS A 35 -0.45 8.15 15.53
CA CYS A 35 0.63 7.38 14.92
C CYS A 35 1.21 8.09 13.68
N ALA A 36 2.39 8.70 13.86
CA ALA A 36 3.11 9.35 12.76
C ALA A 36 3.50 8.37 11.64
N VAL A 37 3.80 7.12 12.00
CA VAL A 37 4.15 6.06 11.03
C VAL A 37 2.94 5.70 10.17
N ASN A 38 1.75 5.58 10.74
CA ASN A 38 0.52 5.32 9.99
C ASN A 38 0.30 6.41 8.91
N LYS A 39 0.36 7.68 9.30
CA LYS A 39 0.19 8.82 8.38
C LYS A 39 1.24 8.84 7.27
N LEU A 40 2.50 8.51 7.58
CA LEU A 40 3.55 8.41 6.58
C LEU A 40 3.29 7.23 5.63
N MET A 41 2.96 6.07 6.17
CA MET A 41 2.72 4.85 5.38
C MET A 41 1.47 4.95 4.51
N LEU A 42 0.44 5.70 4.93
CA LEU A 42 -0.71 6.05 4.07
C LEU A 42 -0.26 6.81 2.82
N LYS A 43 0.61 7.82 2.98
CA LYS A 43 1.14 8.57 1.85
C LYS A 43 1.98 7.69 0.92
N VAL A 44 2.85 6.85 1.49
CA VAL A 44 3.68 5.93 0.68
C VAL A 44 2.79 5.01 -0.14
N ARG A 45 1.80 4.38 0.50
CA ARG A 45 0.80 3.52 -0.16
C ARG A 45 0.11 4.21 -1.33
N ASP A 46 -0.39 5.43 -1.11
CA ASP A 46 -1.17 6.15 -2.12
C ASP A 46 -0.30 6.52 -3.34
N ASN A 47 0.95 6.96 -3.11
CA ASN A 47 1.90 7.22 -4.18
C ASN A 47 2.27 5.93 -4.95
N THR A 48 2.50 4.81 -4.24
CA THR A 48 2.78 3.52 -4.87
C THR A 48 1.60 3.05 -5.73
N LEU A 49 0.37 3.21 -5.24
CA LEU A 49 -0.84 2.89 -6.01
C LEU A 49 -0.97 3.74 -7.26
N GLU A 50 -0.63 5.03 -7.19
CA GLU A 50 -0.64 5.93 -8.34
C GLU A 50 0.34 5.46 -9.42
N ILE A 51 1.58 5.13 -9.05
CA ILE A 51 2.59 4.57 -9.96
C ILE A 51 2.04 3.30 -10.64
N PHE A 52 1.57 2.33 -9.86
CA PHE A 52 1.08 1.06 -10.41
C PHE A 52 -0.23 1.17 -11.21
N ARG A 53 -1.01 2.24 -11.03
CA ARG A 53 -2.19 2.54 -11.86
C ARG A 53 -1.76 3.09 -13.21
N ASN A 54 -0.70 3.90 -13.24
CA ASN A 54 -0.18 4.52 -14.46
C ASN A 54 0.81 3.63 -15.23
N THR A 55 1.26 2.51 -14.66
CA THR A 55 2.12 1.53 -15.33
C THR A 55 1.34 0.30 -15.83
N THR A 56 1.56 -0.07 -17.09
CA THR A 56 1.04 -1.28 -17.73
C THR A 56 2.13 -2.34 -17.90
N LEU A 57 1.74 -3.58 -18.20
CA LEU A 57 2.73 -4.64 -18.49
C LEU A 57 3.49 -4.35 -19.79
N ALA A 58 2.86 -3.68 -20.76
CA ALA A 58 3.49 -3.31 -22.03
C ALA A 58 4.64 -2.31 -21.83
N ASP A 59 4.53 -1.42 -20.84
CA ASP A 59 5.58 -0.45 -20.50
C ASP A 59 6.86 -1.15 -20.00
N LEU A 60 6.75 -2.39 -19.53
CA LEU A 60 7.85 -3.17 -18.96
C LEU A 60 8.40 -4.24 -19.92
N SER A 61 7.78 -4.47 -21.07
CA SER A 61 8.15 -5.52 -22.02
C SER A 61 9.07 -5.04 -23.16
N ASN A 62 9.82 -3.95 -22.94
CA ASN A 62 10.82 -3.44 -23.89
C ASN A 62 12.19 -4.09 -23.68
#